data_AF-X1HET1-F1
#
_entry.id   AF-X1HET1-F1
#
_cell.length_a   1.000
_cell.length_b   1.000
_cell.length_c   1.000
_cell.angle_alpha   90.00
_cell.angle_beta   90.00
_cell.angle_gamma   90.00
#
_symmetry.space_group_name_H-M   'P 1'
#
loop_
_entity.id
_entity.type
_entity.pdbx_description
1 polymer ?
#
loop_
_entity_poly.entity_id
_entity_poly.type
_entity_poly.pdbx_seq_one_letter_code
_entity_poly.pdbx_strand_id
1 'polypeptide(L)' 'PCSRKGKCCECIRYHWRMRELPACFFPDDVERTYDRSIERFISIYKK' A
#
# COMPACT_ATOMS: atom_id res chain seq x y z
N PRO A 1 -4.57 9.86 4.19
CA PRO A 1 -5.36 8.60 4.18
C PRO A 1 -6.43 8.67 3.08
N CYS A 2 -6.68 7.60 2.32
CA CYS A 2 -7.69 7.63 1.24
C CYS A 2 -9.12 7.50 1.80
N SER A 3 -10.12 7.96 1.05
CA SER A 3 -11.54 7.94 1.46
C SER A 3 -12.13 6.53 1.66
N ARG A 4 -11.41 5.48 1.26
CA ARG A 4 -11.81 4.07 1.35
C ARG A 4 -11.19 3.35 2.55
N LYS A 5 -10.43 4.06 3.40
CA LYS A 5 -9.85 3.49 4.63
C LYS A 5 -10.96 2.85 5.48
N GLY A 6 -10.75 1.61 5.90
CA GLY A 6 -11.75 0.81 6.62
C GLY A 6 -12.65 -0.06 5.74
N LYS A 7 -12.66 0.15 4.42
CA LYS A 7 -13.34 -0.71 3.44
C LYS A 7 -12.32 -1.50 2.63
N CYS A 8 -11.77 -2.57 3.19
CA CYS A 8 -10.58 -3.24 2.65
C CYS A 8 -10.70 -3.66 1.18
N CYS A 9 -11.82 -4.27 0.76
CA CYS A 9 -12.01 -4.68 -0.63
C CYS A 9 -12.02 -3.51 -1.61
N GLU A 10 -12.67 -2.39 -1.25
CA GLU A 10 -12.71 -1.17 -2.06
C GLU A 10 -11.33 -0.48 -2.10
N CYS A 11 -10.66 -0.42 -0.95
CA CYS A 11 -9.34 0.19 -0.80
C CYS A 11 -8.29 -0.54 -1.65
N ILE A 12 -8.24 -1.87 -1.56
CA ILE A 12 -7.33 -2.70 -2.34
C ILE A 12 -7.61 -2.54 -3.83
N ARG A 13 -8.87 -2.69 -4.27
CA ARG A 13 -9.24 -2.49 -5.70
C ARG A 13 -8.85 -1.11 -6.21
N TYR A 14 -9.00 -0.08 -5.40
CA TYR A 14 -8.62 1.29 -5.77
C TYR A 14 -7.11 1.42 -6.01
N HIS A 15 -6.29 1.01 -5.03
CA HIS A 15 -4.82 1.11 -5.13
C HIS A 15 -4.25 0.16 -6.19
N TRP A 16 -4.82 -1.03 -6.34
CA TRP A 16 -4.37 -2.00 -7.33
C TRP A 16 -4.45 -1.47 -8.77
N ARG A 17 -5.48 -0.66 -9.09
CA ARG A 17 -5.60 -0.01 -10.41
C ARG A 17 -4.49 1.02 -10.68
N MET A 18 -3.83 1.51 -9.63
CA MET A 18 -2.69 2.43 -9.70
C MET A 18 -1.36 1.70 -9.55
N ARG A 19 -1.36 0.36 -9.55
CA ARG A 19 -0.18 -0.49 -9.25
C ARG A 19 0.44 -0.21 -7.87
N GLU A 20 -0.41 0.08 -6.89
CA GLU A 20 -0.03 0.30 -5.50
C GLU A 20 -0.75 -0.67 -4.55
N LEU A 21 -0.29 -0.70 -3.30
CA LEU A 21 -0.98 -1.33 -2.18
C LEU A 21 -1.41 -0.27 -1.13
N PRO A 22 -2.46 -0.53 -0.32
CA PRO A 22 -2.80 0.34 0.79
C PRO A 22 -1.66 0.47 1.81
N ALA A 23 -1.60 1.61 2.51
CA ALA A 23 -0.64 1.89 3.59
C ALA A 23 -0.55 0.77 4.64
N CYS A 24 -1.65 0.05 4.89
CA CYS A 24 -1.71 -1.07 5.83
C CYS A 24 -0.77 -2.24 5.50
N PHE A 25 -0.23 -2.31 4.28
CA PHE A 25 0.73 -3.33 3.86
C PHE A 25 2.18 -2.94 4.16
N PHE A 26 2.43 -1.70 4.58
CA PHE A 26 3.76 -1.14 4.79
C PHE A 26 4.01 -0.87 6.28
N PRO A 27 5.22 -1.14 6.79
CA PRO A 27 5.66 -0.66 8.10
C PRO A 27 5.62 0.88 8.20
N ASP A 28 5.46 1.42 9.40
CA ASP A 28 5.31 2.87 9.64
C ASP A 28 6.49 3.69 9.10
N ASP A 29 7.72 3.19 9.24
CA ASP A 29 8.93 3.85 8.73
C ASP A 29 8.97 3.88 7.19
N VAL A 30 8.46 2.84 6.53
CA VAL A 30 8.35 2.77 5.08
C VAL A 30 7.22 3.66 4.57
N GLU A 31 6.04 3.61 5.19
CA GLU A 31 4.87 4.40 4.77
C GLU A 31 5.12 5.91 4.88
N ARG A 32 6.04 6.35 5.76
CA ARG A 32 6.47 7.76 5.83
C ARG A 32 7.13 8.27 4.54
N THR A 33 7.64 7.38 3.68
CA THR A 33 8.18 7.76 2.35
C THR A 33 7.08 7.88 1.29
N TYR A 34 5.85 7.46 1.61
CA TYR A 34 4.69 7.40 0.72
C TYR A 34 4.86 6.53 -0.53
N ASP A 35 5.94 5.74 -0.60
CA ASP A 35 6.17 4.80 -1.68
C ASP A 35 5.36 3.52 -1.45
N ARG A 36 4.17 3.51 -2.04
CA ARG A 36 3.22 2.38 -1.96
C ARG A 36 3.28 1.47 -3.18
N SER A 37 4.36 1.56 -3.97
CA SER A 37 4.56 0.72 -5.15
C SER A 37 4.65 -0.76 -4.77
N ILE A 38 4.28 -1.62 -5.73
CA ILE A 38 4.44 -3.07 -5.59
C ILE A 38 5.93 -3.42 -5.47
N GLU A 39 6.79 -2.69 -6.19
CA GLU A 39 8.23 -2.82 -6.16
C GLU A 39 8.78 -2.57 -4.74
N ARG A 40 8.32 -1.50 -4.07
CA ARG A 40 8.69 -1.21 -2.68
C ARG A 40 8.23 -2.31 -1.74
N PHE A 41 6.99 -2.78 -1.88
CA PHE A 41 6.45 -3.90 -1.09
C PHE A 41 7.32 -5.16 -1.25
N ILE A 42 7.66 -5.54 -2.48
CA ILE A 42 8.54 -6.70 -2.73
C ILE A 42 9.91 -6.48 -2.09
N SER A 43 10.50 -5.29 -2.22
CA SER A 43 11.85 -5.01 -1.70
C SER A 43 11.99 -5.21 -0.18
N ILE A 44 10.93 -4.98 0.59
CA ILE A 44 10.97 -5.05 2.06
C ILE A 44 10.55 -6.41 2.63
N TYR A 45 9.87 -7.24 1.84
CA TYR A 45 9.39 -8.56 2.28
C TYR A 45 10.08 -9.73 1.59
N LYS A 46 10.81 -9.50 0.50
CA LYS A 46 11.58 -10.55 -0.18
C LYS A 46 12.77 -10.96 0.71
N LYS A 47 12.81 -12.24 1.09
CA LYS A 47 13.96 -12.90 1.72
C LYS A 47 14.96 -13.36 0.66
#